data_AF-A0A839HEX5-F1
#
_entry.id   AF-A0A839HEX5-F1
#
_cell.length_a   1.000
_cell.length_b   1.000
_cell.length_c   1.000
_cell.angle_alpha   90.00
_cell.angle_beta   90.00
_cell.angle_gamma   90.00
#
_symmetry.space_group_name_H-M   'P 1'
#
loop_
_entity.id
_entity.type
_entity.pdbx_description
1 polymer ?
#
loop_
_entity_poly.entity_id
_entity_poly.type
_entity_poly.pdbx_seq_one_letter_code
_entity_poly.pdbx_strand_id
1 'polypeptide(L)'
;MTIPNHIKTRLSKERPMTTVTLRVPEDVVSSLQEMAALKGLADYHSLLKWYISNGLRQDEERYLFGQRARFIAALKKHGVPAAVIDAAVLETNIEPFE
;
A
#
# COMPACT_ATOMS: atom_id res chain seq x y z
N MET A 1 -9.79 -8.26 16.61
CA MET A 1 -9.11 -7.28 15.74
C MET A 1 -9.40 -7.64 14.29
N THR A 2 -10.22 -6.84 13.60
CA THR A 2 -10.63 -7.11 12.22
C THR A 2 -9.55 -6.63 11.27
N ILE A 3 -8.88 -7.55 10.57
CA ILE A 3 -7.88 -7.24 9.56
C ILE A 3 -8.57 -6.43 8.44
N PRO A 4 -8.05 -5.26 8.04
CA PRO A 4 -8.62 -4.46 6.96
C PRO A 4 -8.74 -5.26 5.67
N ASN A 5 -9.85 -5.13 4.93
CA ASN A 5 -10.15 -5.97 3.75
C ASN A 5 -9.09 -5.88 2.63
N HIS A 6 -8.38 -4.74 2.50
CA HIS A 6 -7.27 -4.59 1.53
C HIS A 6 -6.00 -5.37 1.91
N ILE A 7 -5.83 -5.76 3.19
CA ILE A 7 -4.77 -6.68 3.61
C ILE A 7 -5.18 -8.12 3.30
N LYS A 8 -6.47 -8.46 3.43
CA LYS A 8 -6.99 -9.80 3.07
C LYS A 8 -6.81 -10.13 1.59
N THR A 9 -7.02 -9.16 0.69
CA THR A 9 -6.76 -9.33 -0.75
C THR A 9 -5.28 -9.58 -1.07
N ARG A 10 -4.34 -9.07 -0.25
CA ARG A 10 -2.90 -9.35 -0.41
C ARG A 10 -2.51 -10.77 0.02
N LEU A 11 -3.34 -11.42 0.84
CA LEU A 11 -3.15 -12.79 1.32
C LEU A 11 -3.80 -13.85 0.40
N SER A 12 -4.62 -13.44 -0.57
CA SER A 12 -5.18 -14.35 -1.57
C SER A 12 -4.06 -14.87 -2.49
N LYS A 13 -3.90 -16.21 -2.54
CA LYS A 13 -2.91 -16.86 -3.43
C LYS A 13 -3.25 -16.67 -4.90
N GLU A 14 -4.53 -16.70 -5.25
CA GLU A 14 -5.00 -16.44 -6.60
C GLU A 14 -5.43 -14.98 -6.69
N ARG A 15 -4.54 -14.16 -7.24
CA ARG A 15 -4.80 -12.76 -7.55
C ARG A 15 -4.53 -12.54 -9.04
N PRO A 16 -5.39 -11.81 -9.76
CA PRO A 16 -5.13 -11.46 -11.15
C PRO A 16 -3.81 -10.69 -11.22
N MET A 17 -2.92 -11.11 -12.12
CA MET A 17 -1.65 -10.44 -12.37
C MET A 17 -1.71 -9.70 -13.70
N THR A 18 -1.18 -8.49 -13.71
CA THR A 18 -1.03 -7.68 -14.93
C THR A 18 0.44 -7.47 -15.21
N THR A 19 0.85 -7.69 -16.45
CA THR A 19 2.22 -7.39 -16.89
C THR A 19 2.37 -5.89 -17.12
N VAL A 20 3.38 -5.29 -16.49
CA VAL A 20 3.74 -3.88 -16.69
C VAL A 20 5.08 -3.84 -17.42
N THR A 21 5.10 -3.22 -18.60
CA THR A 21 6.33 -3.03 -19.40
C THR A 21 6.84 -1.60 -19.22
N LEU A 22 8.11 -1.46 -18.83
CA LEU A 22 8.79 -0.19 -18.59
C LEU A 22 10.09 -0.15 -19.39
N ARG A 23 10.41 0.99 -20.01
CA ARG A 23 11.75 1.24 -20.57
C ARG A 23 12.63 1.84 -19.48
N VAL A 24 13.81 1.25 -19.29
CA VAL A 24 14.79 1.66 -18.28
C VAL A 24 16.14 1.84 -18.97
N PRO A 25 16.90 2.91 -18.67
CA PRO A 25 18.26 3.07 -19.17
C PRO A 25 19.18 1.91 -18.78
N GLU A 26 20.15 1.58 -19.64
CA GLU A 26 21.04 0.44 -19.43
C GLU A 26 21.91 0.58 -18.18
N ASP A 27 22.37 1.80 -17.88
CA ASP A 27 23.14 2.12 -16.67
C ASP A 27 22.33 1.89 -15.39
N VAL A 28 21.02 2.15 -15.43
CA VAL A 28 20.11 1.88 -14.32
C VAL A 28 19.92 0.37 -14.14
N VAL A 29 19.81 -0.40 -15.23
CA VAL A 29 19.73 -1.86 -15.15
C VAL A 29 21.00 -2.44 -14.52
N SER A 30 22.17 -1.96 -14.93
CA SER A 30 23.45 -2.35 -14.32
C SER A 30 23.47 -2.03 -12.81
N SER A 31 23.05 -0.82 -12.45
CA SER A 31 22.97 -0.41 -11.03
C SER A 31 22.02 -1.31 -10.24
N LEU A 32 20.89 -1.71 -10.81
CA LEU A 32 19.93 -2.60 -10.15
C LEU A 32 20.52 -4.00 -9.93
N GLN A 33 21.34 -4.51 -10.85
CA GLN A 33 22.02 -5.80 -10.69
C GLN A 33 23.02 -5.77 -9.52
N GLU A 34 23.85 -4.73 -9.44
CA GLU A 34 24.79 -4.54 -8.33
C GLU A 34 24.07 -4.44 -6.99
N MET A 35 22.99 -3.64 -6.94
CA MET A 35 22.20 -3.49 -5.72
C MET A 35 21.48 -4.78 -5.32
N ALA A 36 21.07 -5.62 -6.27
CA ALA A 36 20.44 -6.90 -5.97
C ALA A 36 21.44 -7.82 -5.25
N ALA A 37 22.67 -7.91 -5.76
CA ALA A 37 23.75 -8.68 -5.14
C ALA A 37 24.06 -8.19 -3.72
N LEU A 38 24.22 -6.86 -3.54
CA LEU A 38 24.48 -6.27 -2.22
C LEU A 38 23.35 -6.50 -1.21
N LYS A 39 22.10 -6.59 -1.69
CA LYS A 39 20.92 -6.88 -0.86
C LYS A 39 20.64 -8.37 -0.67
N GLY A 40 21.50 -9.26 -1.20
CA GLY A 40 21.33 -10.71 -1.11
C GLY A 40 20.13 -11.24 -1.89
N LEU A 41 19.71 -10.53 -2.93
CA LEU A 41 18.63 -10.94 -3.84
C LEU A 41 19.20 -11.64 -5.07
N ALA A 42 18.45 -12.62 -5.57
CA ALA A 42 18.90 -13.46 -6.69
C ALA A 42 19.02 -12.69 -8.02
N ASP A 43 18.14 -11.72 -8.26
CA ASP A 43 18.11 -10.93 -9.49
C ASP A 43 17.54 -9.51 -9.27
N TYR A 44 17.73 -8.66 -10.27
CA TYR A 44 17.23 -7.29 -10.25
C TYR A 44 15.69 -7.22 -10.35
N HIS A 45 15.03 -8.24 -10.91
CA HIS A 45 13.56 -8.31 -10.95
C HIS A 45 12.96 -8.46 -9.56
N SER A 46 13.59 -9.27 -8.69
CA SER A 46 13.23 -9.46 -7.30
C SER A 46 13.45 -8.18 -6.50
N LEU A 47 14.56 -7.49 -6.76
CA LEU A 47 14.81 -6.17 -6.19
C LEU A 47 13.74 -5.15 -6.60
N LEU A 48 13.36 -5.11 -7.88
CA LEU A 48 12.33 -4.21 -8.38
C LEU A 48 10.98 -4.48 -7.69
N LYS A 49 10.55 -5.75 -7.61
CA LYS A 49 9.34 -6.16 -6.89
C LYS A 49 9.38 -5.72 -5.42
N TRP A 50 10.54 -5.86 -4.79
CA TRP A 50 10.75 -5.43 -3.40
C TRP A 50 10.61 -3.91 -3.26
N TYR A 51 11.29 -3.12 -4.09
CA TYR A 51 11.22 -1.66 -4.05
C TYR A 51 9.79 -1.16 -4.26
N ILE A 52 9.08 -1.69 -5.27
CA ILE A 52 7.69 -1.33 -5.54
C ILE A 52 6.82 -1.65 -4.32
N SER A 53 6.95 -2.87 -3.77
CA SER A 53 6.14 -3.31 -2.63
C SER A 53 6.43 -2.50 -1.36
N ASN A 54 7.69 -2.09 -1.16
CA ASN A 54 8.10 -1.32 0.00
C ASN A 54 7.64 0.14 -0.11
N GLY A 55 7.90 0.77 -1.26
CA GLY A 55 7.49 2.16 -1.53
C GLY A 55 5.98 2.31 -1.44
N LEU A 56 5.20 1.41 -2.06
CA LEU A 56 3.75 1.44 -1.96
C LEU A 56 3.27 1.30 -0.52
N ARG A 57 3.82 0.39 0.28
CA ARG A 57 3.41 0.25 1.69
C ARG A 57 3.68 1.52 2.49
N GLN A 58 4.84 2.15 2.28
CA GLN A 58 5.20 3.38 2.97
C GLN A 58 4.29 4.55 2.57
N ASP A 59 3.97 4.67 1.28
CA ASP A 59 3.07 5.70 0.78
C ASP A 59 1.62 5.46 1.26
N GLU A 60 1.14 4.22 1.23
CA GLU A 60 -0.17 3.86 1.75
C GLU A 60 -0.28 4.19 3.25
N GLU A 61 0.75 3.90 4.04
CA GLU A 61 0.83 4.31 5.45
C GLU A 61 0.75 5.83 5.62
N ARG A 62 1.54 6.56 4.84
CA ARG A 62 1.63 8.01 4.95
C ARG A 62 0.36 8.74 4.52
N TYR A 63 -0.22 8.30 3.41
CA TYR A 63 -1.27 9.04 2.69
C TYR A 63 -2.65 8.42 2.85
N LEU A 64 -2.79 7.09 2.91
CA LEU A 64 -4.11 6.45 3.02
C LEU A 64 -4.49 6.14 4.46
N PHE A 65 -3.58 5.55 5.24
CA PHE A 65 -3.85 5.20 6.64
C PHE A 65 -3.70 6.41 7.56
N GLY A 66 -2.64 7.22 7.37
CA GLY A 66 -2.41 8.43 8.13
C GLY A 66 -3.45 9.53 7.90
N GLN A 67 -3.96 9.71 6.67
CA GLN A 67 -4.93 10.77 6.38
C GLN A 67 -6.30 10.48 7.00
N ARG A 68 -6.80 9.24 6.93
CA ARG A 68 -8.04 8.84 7.59
C ARG A 68 -7.96 9.02 9.10
N ALA A 69 -6.86 8.60 9.73
CA ALA A 69 -6.65 8.79 11.16
C ALA A 69 -6.57 10.28 11.54
N ARG A 70 -5.84 11.10 10.75
CA ARG A 70 -5.77 12.56 10.96
C ARG A 70 -7.12 13.26 10.76
N PHE A 71 -7.92 12.81 9.79
CA PHE A 71 -9.25 13.32 9.52
C PHE A 71 -10.23 13.01 10.66
N ILE A 72 -10.25 11.76 11.13
CA ILE A 72 -11.02 11.35 12.32
C ILE A 72 -10.61 12.16 13.55
N ALA A 73 -9.30 12.35 13.77
CA ALA A 73 -8.80 13.16 14.87
C ALA A 73 -9.23 14.64 14.76
N ALA A 74 -9.23 15.21 13.55
CA ALA A 74 -9.71 16.56 13.31
C ALA A 74 -11.21 16.71 13.62
N LEU A 75 -12.05 15.77 13.17
CA LEU A 75 -13.50 15.78 13.46
C LEU A 75 -13.79 15.71 14.95
N LYS A 76 -13.08 14.84 15.69
CA LYS A 76 -13.19 14.78 17.16
C LYS A 76 -12.80 16.12 17.81
N LYS A 77 -11.74 16.77 17.34
CA LYS A 77 -11.31 18.08 17.82
C LYS A 77 -12.34 19.18 17.55
N HIS A 78 -13.10 19.08 16.46
CA HIS A 78 -14.19 20.00 16.12
C HIS A 78 -15.52 19.68 16.85
N GLY A 79 -15.53 18.72 17.77
CA GLY A 79 -16.69 18.41 18.60
C GLY A 79 -17.71 17.47 17.94
N VAL A 80 -17.36 16.83 16.83
CA VAL A 80 -18.22 15.81 16.22
C VAL A 80 -18.29 14.60 17.17
N PRO A 81 -19.49 14.16 17.59
CA PRO A 81 -19.64 13.04 18.50
C PRO A 81 -19.01 11.75 17.95
N ALA A 82 -18.29 11.01 18.79
CA ALA A 82 -17.60 9.79 18.40
C ALA A 82 -18.55 8.76 17.76
N ALA A 83 -19.79 8.65 18.26
CA ALA A 83 -20.81 7.76 17.71
C ALA A 83 -21.14 8.03 16.23
N VAL A 84 -21.13 9.31 15.81
CA VAL A 84 -21.39 9.69 14.41
C VAL A 84 -20.19 9.35 13.53
N ILE A 85 -18.97 9.58 14.04
CA ILE A 85 -17.74 9.24 13.31
C ILE A 85 -17.62 7.73 13.13
N ASP A 86 -17.90 6.96 14.20
CA ASP A 86 -17.81 5.51 14.17
C ASP A 86 -18.86 4.90 13.23
N ALA A 87 -20.08 5.44 13.19
CA ALA A 87 -21.11 5.07 12.22
C ALA A 87 -20.67 5.35 10.77
N ALA A 88 -20.18 6.56 10.49
CA ALA A 88 -19.71 6.94 9.15
C ALA A 88 -18.50 6.12 8.67
N VAL A 89 -17.58 5.78 9.57
CA VAL A 89 -16.44 4.89 9.26
C VAL A 89 -16.93 3.47 8.94
N LEU A 90 -17.98 2.99 9.62
CA LEU A 90 -18.56 1.68 9.38
C LEU A 90 -19.23 1.61 8.00
N GLU A 91 -20.01 2.64 7.65
CA GLU A 91 -20.66 2.80 6.34
C GLU A 91 -19.62 2.81 5.21
N THR A 92 -18.52 3.55 5.36
CA THR A 92 -17.46 3.63 4.35
C THR A 92 -16.65 2.34 4.19
N ASN A 93 -16.68 1.43 5.19
CA ASN A 93 -15.99 0.13 5.13
C ASN A 93 -16.83 -0.94 4.40
N ILE A 94 -18.05 -0.60 3.99
CA ILE A 94 -19.01 -1.45 3.28
C ILE A 94 -19.36 -0.77 1.96
N GLU A 95 -18.41 -0.68 1.03
CA GLU A 95 -18.74 -0.49 -0.38
C GLU A 95 -17.82 -1.40 -1.22
N PRO A 96 -18.36 -2.41 -1.93
CA PRO A 96 -17.65 -3.07 -3.01
C PRO A 96 -17.48 -2.07 -4.16
N PHE A 97 -16.27 -1.99 -4.71
CA PHE A 97 -16.02 -1.26 -5.95
C PHE A 97 -16.90 -1.84 -7.07
N GLU A 98 -17.78 -1.03 -7.67
CA GLU A 98 -18.23 -1.20 -9.06
C GLU A 98 -17.11 -0.83 -10.05
#